data_AF-A0A0L9V442-F1
#
_entry.id   AF-A0A0L9V442-F1
#
_cell.length_a   1.000
_cell.length_b   1.000
_cell.length_c   1.000
_cell.angle_alpha   90.00
_cell.angle_beta   90.00
_cell.angle_gamma   90.00
#
_symmetry.space_group_name_H-M   'P 1'
#
loop_
_entity.id
_entity.type
_entity.pdbx_description
1 polymer ?
#
loop_
_entity_poly.entity_id
_entity_poly.type
_entity_poly.pdbx_seq_one_letter_code
_entity_poly.pdbx_strand_id
1 'polypeptide(L)'
;MEEGTDFDVVESVLCVPRGHFQRNRNGAMVNIRRTDLTPLAKYWMAFSHANIQRCSHVSDITISRALRLYCVIRDMSINIGQVIANEIQLCANTMNNKAPLGHPSVITHLCEIVGVNISAPPFGRPRKAIDEAYYRQYCGGEEAT
;
A
#
# COMPACT_ATOMS: atom_id res chain seq x y z
N MET A 1 -7.32 -12.59 9.08
CA MET A 1 -6.97 -12.00 10.38
C MET A 1 -7.90 -10.82 10.60
N GLU A 2 -9.12 -11.08 11.06
CA GLU A 2 -10.09 -10.01 11.40
C GLU A 2 -10.73 -10.18 12.78
N GLU A 3 -10.56 -11.33 13.45
CA GLU A 3 -10.97 -11.50 14.85
C GLU A 3 -9.74 -11.35 15.76
N GLY A 4 -9.68 -10.27 16.53
CA GLY A 4 -8.72 -10.10 17.63
C GLY A 4 -7.60 -9.08 17.44
N THR A 5 -7.61 -8.25 16.39
CA THR A 5 -6.63 -7.16 16.27
C THR A 5 -7.01 -6.03 17.23
N ASP A 6 -6.17 -5.78 18.22
CA ASP A 6 -6.26 -4.59 19.07
C ASP A 6 -5.82 -3.35 18.26
N PHE A 7 -6.81 -2.54 17.86
CA PHE A 7 -6.58 -1.35 17.06
C PHE A 7 -5.84 -0.26 17.84
N ASP A 8 -5.91 -0.24 19.17
CA ASP A 8 -5.18 0.73 19.98
C ASP A 8 -3.67 0.44 19.89
N VAL A 9 -3.29 -0.84 19.85
CA VAL A 9 -1.90 -1.25 19.60
C VAL A 9 -1.46 -0.87 18.19
N VAL A 10 -2.33 -1.02 17.18
CA VAL A 10 -2.04 -0.60 15.81
C VAL A 10 -1.81 0.90 15.72
N GLU A 11 -2.70 1.70 16.32
CA GLU A 11 -2.58 3.15 16.38
C GLU A 11 -1.29 3.58 17.09
N SER A 12 -0.95 2.97 18.22
CA SER A 12 0.28 3.32 18.98
C SER A 12 1.57 3.12 18.18
N VAL A 13 1.57 2.23 17.20
CA VAL A 13 2.74 1.94 16.34
C VAL A 13 2.74 2.80 15.09
N LEU A 14 1.56 3.01 14.48
CA LEU A 14 1.46 3.69 13.19
C LEU A 14 1.32 5.21 13.30
N CYS A 15 0.74 5.70 14.39
CA CYS A 15 0.33 7.09 14.50
C CYS A 15 1.26 7.93 15.39
N VAL A 16 1.34 9.23 15.09
CA VAL A 16 1.89 10.22 16.04
C VAL A 16 0.94 10.37 17.24
N PRO A 17 1.38 10.98 18.36
CA PRO A 17 0.48 11.24 19.47
C PRO A 17 -0.79 11.96 19.02
N ARG A 18 -1.97 11.47 19.46
CA ARG A 18 -3.31 11.94 19.09
C ARG A 18 -3.80 11.55 17.69
N GLY A 19 -2.98 10.91 16.86
CA GLY A 19 -3.41 10.29 15.62
C GLY A 19 -4.19 9.00 15.87
N HIS A 20 -5.24 8.75 15.10
CA HIS A 20 -6.15 7.61 15.32
C HIS A 20 -6.91 7.24 14.04
N PHE A 21 -7.57 6.08 14.04
CA PHE A 21 -8.52 5.70 13.02
C PHE A 21 -9.72 6.65 13.02
N GLN A 22 -10.04 7.20 11.85
CA GLN A 22 -11.31 7.87 11.65
C GLN A 22 -12.45 6.87 11.75
N ARG A 23 -13.58 7.37 12.26
CA ARG A 23 -14.83 6.64 12.34
C ARG A 23 -15.86 7.27 11.42
N ASN A 24 -16.63 6.43 10.75
CA ASN A 24 -17.77 6.88 9.99
C ASN A 24 -18.92 7.30 10.92
N ARG A 25 -20.04 7.78 10.35
CA ARG A 25 -21.22 8.20 11.12
C ARG A 25 -21.82 7.11 12.01
N ASN A 26 -21.57 5.84 11.68
CA ASN A 26 -22.06 4.68 12.43
C ASN A 26 -21.05 4.25 13.52
N GLY A 27 -19.96 5.00 13.73
CA GLY A 27 -18.92 4.71 14.70
C GLY A 27 -17.91 3.64 14.26
N ALA A 28 -18.03 3.09 13.05
CA ALA A 28 -17.12 2.08 12.53
C ALA A 28 -15.84 2.72 12.00
N MET A 29 -14.69 2.11 12.31
CA MET A 29 -13.38 2.55 11.82
C MET A 29 -13.30 2.41 10.30
N VAL A 30 -12.57 3.32 9.65
CA VAL A 30 -12.46 3.35 8.19
C VAL A 30 -11.03 3.51 7.69
N ASN A 31 -10.33 4.55 8.14
CA ASN A 31 -8.99 4.88 7.65
C ASN A 31 -8.18 5.67 8.69
N ILE A 32 -6.88 5.82 8.46
CA ILE A 32 -6.01 6.75 9.19
C ILE A 32 -5.56 7.83 8.21
N ARG A 33 -5.53 9.11 8.62
CA ARG A 33 -4.97 10.17 7.77
C ARG A 33 -3.46 10.01 7.66
N ARG A 34 -2.91 10.31 6.49
CA ARG A 34 -1.46 10.33 6.32
C ARG A 34 -0.78 11.31 7.27
N THR A 35 -1.39 12.45 7.58
CA THR A 35 -0.89 13.43 8.57
C THR A 35 -0.69 12.82 9.95
N ASP A 36 -1.53 11.85 10.29
CA ASP A 36 -1.56 11.23 11.62
C ASP A 36 -0.53 10.10 11.73
N LEU A 37 0.10 9.69 10.62
CA LEU A 37 1.11 8.64 10.60
C LEU A 37 2.48 9.14 11.08
N THR A 38 3.21 8.28 11.78
CA THR A 38 4.62 8.51 12.07
C THR A 38 5.45 8.61 10.78
N PRO A 39 6.62 9.25 10.81
CA PRO A 39 7.52 9.28 9.66
C PRO A 39 7.80 7.87 9.12
N LEU A 40 8.15 6.91 9.98
CA LEU A 40 8.41 5.53 9.59
C LEU A 40 7.20 4.87 8.90
N ALA A 41 5.99 5.08 9.42
CA ALA A 41 4.77 4.59 8.77
C ALA A 41 4.53 5.26 7.41
N LYS A 42 4.84 6.56 7.25
CA LYS A 42 4.79 7.26 5.94
C LYS A 42 5.77 6.65 4.94
N TYR A 43 7.00 6.30 5.37
CA TYR A 43 7.98 5.61 4.52
C TYR A 43 7.45 4.26 4.03
N TRP A 44 6.97 3.42 4.94
CA TRP A 44 6.41 2.11 4.58
C TRP A 44 5.12 2.20 3.75
N MET A 45 4.29 3.21 4.00
CA MET A 45 3.13 3.54 3.16
C MET A 45 3.57 3.82 1.72
N ALA A 46 4.54 4.72 1.54
CA ALA A 46 5.05 5.10 0.21
C ALA A 46 5.66 3.89 -0.52
N PHE A 47 6.49 3.12 0.17
CA PHE A 47 7.08 1.88 -0.37
C PHE A 47 6.00 0.87 -0.79
N SER A 48 5.01 0.64 0.07
CA SER A 48 3.91 -0.29 -0.20
C SER A 48 3.08 0.17 -1.39
N HIS A 49 2.81 1.46 -1.51
CA HIS A 49 2.05 2.03 -2.63
C HIS A 49 2.77 1.90 -3.97
N ALA A 50 4.10 1.99 -3.97
CA ALA A 50 4.90 1.83 -5.17
C ALA A 50 4.97 0.37 -5.65
N ASN A 51 5.10 -0.59 -4.72
CA ASN A 51 5.50 -1.96 -5.04
C ASN A 51 4.48 -3.06 -4.70
N ILE A 52 3.75 -2.92 -3.59
CA ILE A 52 2.95 -4.02 -3.00
C ILE A 52 1.45 -3.84 -3.25
N GLN A 53 0.92 -2.63 -3.07
CA GLN A 53 -0.50 -2.33 -3.15
C GLN A 53 -0.71 -0.94 -3.75
N ARG A 54 -1.07 -0.87 -5.02
CA ARG A 54 -1.31 0.43 -5.65
C ARG A 54 -2.43 1.19 -4.96
N CYS A 55 -2.24 2.48 -4.75
CA CYS A 55 -3.29 3.40 -4.35
C CYS A 55 -3.26 4.63 -5.24
N SER A 56 -4.44 5.11 -5.64
CA SER A 56 -4.60 6.43 -6.26
C SER A 56 -4.68 7.55 -5.23
N HIS A 57 -5.16 7.25 -4.03
CA HIS A 57 -5.30 8.20 -2.93
C HIS A 57 -4.16 8.02 -1.93
N VAL A 58 -3.46 9.10 -1.62
CA VAL A 58 -2.32 9.09 -0.68
C VAL A 58 -2.59 9.95 0.57
N SER A 59 -3.82 10.44 0.71
CA SER A 59 -4.29 11.23 1.86
C SER A 59 -4.49 10.39 3.11
N ASP A 60 -4.76 9.11 2.94
CA ASP A 60 -5.23 8.21 3.99
C ASP A 60 -4.90 6.76 3.64
N ILE A 61 -4.93 5.90 4.66
CA ILE A 61 -4.77 4.45 4.52
C ILE A 61 -5.99 3.73 5.10
N THR A 62 -6.52 2.76 4.35
CA THR A 62 -7.60 1.89 4.83
C THR A 62 -7.11 0.98 5.95
N ILE A 63 -8.04 0.43 6.74
CA ILE A 63 -7.73 -0.55 7.80
C ILE A 63 -6.84 -1.70 7.28
N SER A 64 -7.22 -2.33 6.17
CA SER A 64 -6.47 -3.46 5.62
C SER A 64 -5.02 -3.10 5.26
N ARG A 65 -4.76 -1.87 4.80
CA ARG A 65 -3.41 -1.37 4.52
C ARG A 65 -2.67 -1.06 5.81
N ALA A 66 -3.33 -0.40 6.77
CA ALA A 66 -2.77 -0.11 8.08
C ALA A 66 -2.30 -1.39 8.80
N LEU A 67 -3.10 -2.45 8.80
CA LEU A 67 -2.70 -3.74 9.39
C LEU A 67 -1.46 -4.33 8.73
N ARG A 68 -1.34 -4.20 7.41
CA ARG A 68 -0.14 -4.69 6.69
C ARG A 68 1.08 -3.85 7.03
N LEU A 69 0.95 -2.52 7.12
CA LEU A 69 2.02 -1.64 7.59
C LEU A 69 2.44 -1.98 9.02
N TYR A 70 1.47 -2.23 9.91
CA TYR A 70 1.72 -2.65 11.28
C TYR A 70 2.56 -3.93 11.32
N CYS A 71 2.17 -4.94 10.54
CA CYS A 71 2.95 -6.18 10.44
C CYS A 71 4.38 -5.91 9.96
N VAL A 72 4.59 -5.04 8.96
CA VAL A 72 5.94 -4.71 8.48
C VAL A 72 6.77 -4.02 9.57
N ILE A 73 6.21 -3.02 10.24
CA ILE A 73 6.93 -2.24 11.27
C ILE A 73 7.24 -3.10 12.49
N ARG A 74 6.40 -4.09 12.80
CA ARG A 74 6.59 -5.04 13.89
C ARG A 74 7.41 -6.28 13.52
N ASP A 75 7.98 -6.29 12.31
CA ASP A 75 8.78 -7.41 11.78
C ASP A 75 8.02 -8.76 11.81
N MET A 76 6.71 -8.71 11.55
CA MET A 76 5.86 -9.88 11.46
C MET A 76 5.93 -10.46 10.04
N SER A 77 5.86 -11.79 9.93
CA SER A 77 5.87 -12.47 8.63
C SER A 77 4.64 -12.11 7.80
N ILE A 78 4.87 -11.60 6.58
CA ILE A 78 3.81 -11.31 5.60
C ILE A 78 4.09 -12.09 4.32
N ASN A 79 3.09 -12.80 3.80
CA ASN A 79 3.16 -13.40 2.47
C ASN A 79 2.90 -12.31 1.40
N ILE A 80 3.96 -11.62 0.98
CA ILE A 80 3.90 -10.56 -0.03
C ILE A 80 3.39 -11.09 -1.37
N GLY A 81 3.75 -12.32 -1.75
CA GLY A 81 3.28 -12.95 -2.98
C GLY A 81 1.75 -13.07 -3.02
N GLN A 82 1.14 -13.54 -1.92
CA GLN A 82 -0.32 -13.61 -1.80
C GLN A 82 -0.97 -12.23 -1.81
N VAL A 83 -0.34 -11.24 -1.16
CA VAL A 83 -0.84 -9.86 -1.16
C VAL A 83 -0.88 -9.29 -2.59
N ILE A 84 0.20 -9.46 -3.36
CA ILE A 84 0.26 -9.01 -4.76
C ILE A 84 -0.76 -9.77 -5.62
N ALA A 85 -0.88 -11.09 -5.44
CA ALA A 85 -1.85 -11.91 -6.17
C ALA A 85 -3.30 -11.45 -5.92
N ASN A 86 -3.64 -11.16 -4.66
CA ASN A 86 -4.96 -10.65 -4.28
C ASN A 86 -5.23 -9.27 -4.91
N GLU A 87 -4.25 -8.37 -4.94
CA GLU A 87 -4.39 -7.06 -5.58
C GLU A 87 -4.57 -7.18 -7.10
N ILE A 88 -3.82 -8.08 -7.76
CA ILE A 88 -4.01 -8.36 -9.19
C ILE A 88 -5.42 -8.90 -9.45
N GLN A 89 -5.88 -9.86 -8.65
CA GLN A 89 -7.22 -10.43 -8.77
C GLN A 89 -8.31 -9.38 -8.56
N LEU A 90 -8.14 -8.50 -7.57
CA LEU A 90 -9.07 -7.39 -7.32
C LEU A 90 -9.15 -6.45 -8.52
N CYS A 91 -8.00 -6.05 -9.10
CA CYS A 91 -7.97 -5.24 -10.30
C CYS A 91 -8.65 -5.92 -11.50
N ALA A 92 -8.40 -7.23 -11.70
CA ALA A 92 -8.95 -7.99 -12.81
C ALA A 92 -10.48 -8.18 -12.71
N ASN A 93 -11.00 -8.32 -11.49
CA ASN A 93 -12.43 -8.51 -11.24
C ASN A 93 -13.22 -7.20 -11.16
N THR A 94 -12.55 -6.04 -11.18
CA THR A 94 -13.23 -4.75 -11.16
C THR A 94 -13.91 -4.52 -12.50
N MET A 95 -15.23 -4.30 -12.52
CA MET A 95 -16.02 -4.04 -13.75
C MET A 95 -15.65 -2.73 -14.48
N ASN A 96 -14.67 -1.99 -13.99
CA ASN A 96 -14.19 -0.75 -14.58
C ASN A 96 -13.06 -1.05 -15.58
N ASN A 97 -13.41 -1.21 -16.85
CA ASN A 97 -12.45 -1.46 -17.94
C ASN A 97 -11.45 -0.30 -18.17
N LYS A 98 -11.62 0.85 -17.49
CA LYS A 98 -10.69 1.98 -17.52
C LYS A 98 -9.73 1.98 -16.31
N ALA A 99 -9.94 1.11 -15.34
CA ALA A 99 -9.05 1.02 -14.19
C ALA A 99 -7.67 0.50 -14.65
N PRO A 100 -6.57 1.13 -14.24
CA PRO A 100 -5.24 0.67 -14.62
C PRO A 100 -4.99 -0.72 -14.04
N LEU A 101 -4.73 -1.70 -14.91
CA LEU A 101 -4.40 -3.08 -14.57
C LEU A 101 -3.35 -3.11 -13.46
N GLY A 102 -3.52 -3.83 -12.34
CA GLY A 102 -2.59 -3.94 -11.20
C GLY A 102 -1.19 -4.46 -11.59
N HIS A 103 -0.13 -4.08 -10.86
CA HIS A 103 1.25 -4.59 -11.00
C HIS A 103 1.74 -4.94 -12.43
N PRO A 104 1.80 -3.97 -13.38
CA PRO A 104 1.88 -4.31 -14.79
C PRO A 104 3.25 -4.90 -15.17
N SER A 105 4.33 -4.46 -14.51
CA SER A 105 5.69 -4.99 -14.69
C SER A 105 5.87 -6.41 -14.15
N VAL A 106 5.23 -6.72 -13.01
CA VAL A 106 5.26 -8.08 -12.45
C VAL A 106 4.52 -9.03 -13.37
N ILE A 107 3.33 -8.63 -13.85
CA ILE A 107 2.56 -9.41 -14.81
C ILE A 107 3.35 -9.63 -16.10
N THR A 108 3.95 -8.58 -16.68
CA THR A 108 4.81 -8.71 -17.87
C THR A 108 5.92 -9.74 -17.65
N HIS A 109 6.64 -9.65 -16.53
CA HIS A 109 7.75 -10.54 -16.25
C HIS A 109 7.30 -11.99 -16.05
N LEU A 110 6.17 -12.21 -15.37
CA LEU A 110 5.57 -13.54 -15.23
C LEU A 110 5.13 -14.11 -16.59
N CYS A 111 4.56 -13.28 -17.46
CA CYS A 111 4.20 -13.67 -18.83
C CYS A 111 5.44 -14.07 -19.65
N GLU A 112 6.53 -13.32 -19.54
CA GLU A 112 7.81 -13.62 -20.20
C GLU A 112 8.37 -14.98 -19.73
N ILE A 113 8.35 -15.25 -18.42
CA ILE A 113 8.81 -16.52 -17.84
C ILE A 113 8.06 -17.73 -18.44
N VAL A 114 6.76 -17.58 -18.73
CA VAL A 114 5.95 -18.66 -19.34
C VAL A 114 5.97 -18.64 -20.87
N GLY A 115 6.84 -17.83 -21.49
CA GLY A 115 7.08 -17.82 -22.94
C GLY A 115 6.13 -16.93 -23.76
N VAL A 116 5.38 -16.02 -23.13
CA VAL A 116 4.56 -15.05 -23.87
C VAL A 116 5.45 -14.03 -24.56
N ASN A 117 5.18 -13.75 -25.83
CA ASN A 117 5.91 -12.73 -26.58
C ASN A 117 5.55 -11.31 -26.07
N ILE A 118 6.49 -10.68 -25.36
CA ILE A 118 6.34 -9.33 -24.79
C ILE A 118 6.85 -8.20 -25.70
N SER A 119 7.23 -8.50 -26.94
CA SER A 119 7.82 -7.50 -27.85
C SER A 119 6.82 -6.47 -28.40
N ALA A 120 5.52 -6.76 -28.38
CA ALA A 120 4.47 -5.82 -28.78
C ALA A 120 3.70 -5.31 -27.54
N PRO A 121 3.53 -3.99 -27.35
CA PRO A 121 2.77 -3.42 -26.22
C PRO A 121 1.32 -3.96 -26.16
N PRO A 122 0.68 -4.00 -24.96
CA PRO A 122 0.80 -3.02 -23.86
C PRO A 122 1.52 -3.53 -22.58
N PHE A 123 2.69 -4.15 -22.70
CA PHE A 123 3.45 -4.65 -21.54
C PHE A 123 4.15 -3.54 -20.74
N GLY A 124 3.96 -3.55 -19.42
CA GLY A 124 4.58 -2.59 -18.52
C GLY A 124 6.04 -2.97 -18.21
N ARG A 125 6.93 -1.97 -18.20
CA ARG A 125 8.32 -2.14 -17.73
C ARG A 125 8.43 -1.86 -16.23
N PRO A 126 9.42 -2.44 -15.53
CA PRO A 126 9.74 -2.03 -14.16
C PRO A 126 9.95 -0.53 -14.05
N ARG A 127 9.45 0.06 -12.96
CA ARG A 127 9.71 1.48 -12.65
C ARG A 127 11.17 1.65 -12.22
N LYS A 128 11.66 2.90 -12.23
CA LYS A 128 12.94 3.25 -11.61
C LYS A 128 12.95 2.78 -10.15
N ALA A 129 14.11 2.36 -9.67
CA ALA A 129 14.33 2.06 -8.26
C ALA A 129 13.87 3.24 -7.38
N ILE A 130 13.30 2.91 -6.22
CA ILE A 130 12.94 3.92 -5.22
C ILE A 130 14.23 4.50 -4.66
N ASP A 131 14.38 5.81 -4.79
CA ASP A 131 15.53 6.57 -4.32
C ASP A 131 15.13 7.56 -3.22
N GLU A 132 16.11 8.28 -2.68
CA GLU A 132 15.86 9.28 -1.64
C GLU A 132 14.94 10.40 -2.13
N ALA A 133 15.03 10.78 -3.40
CA ALA A 133 14.19 11.82 -3.98
C ALA A 133 12.70 11.43 -3.95
N TYR A 134 12.39 10.16 -4.23
CA TYR A 134 11.03 9.62 -4.06
C TYR A 134 10.53 9.83 -2.63
N TYR A 135 11.32 9.45 -1.63
CA TYR A 135 10.91 9.64 -0.24
C TYR A 135 10.81 11.12 0.17
N ARG A 136 11.69 12.00 -0.31
CA ARG A 136 11.55 13.44 -0.04
C ARG A 136 10.22 13.98 -0.58
N GLN A 137 9.82 13.57 -1.78
CA GLN A 137 8.54 13.96 -2.38
C GLN A 137 7.33 13.42 -1.60
N TYR A 138 7.39 12.16 -1.15
CA TYR A 138 6.23 11.47 -0.55
C TYR A 138 6.26 11.37 0.98
N CYS A 139 7.33 11.78 1.65
CA CYS A 139 7.49 11.67 3.11
C CYS A 139 8.10 12.92 3.74
N GLY A 140 8.89 13.71 3.01
CA GLY A 140 9.66 14.85 3.56
C GLY A 140 8.89 16.13 3.87
N GLY A 141 7.55 16.09 3.91
CA GLY A 141 6.70 17.28 3.99
C GLY A 141 6.36 17.79 5.40
N GLU A 142 6.74 17.10 6.48
CA GLU A 142 6.32 17.47 7.83
C GLU A 142 7.43 17.15 8.85
N GLU A 143 8.53 17.88 8.80
CA GLU A 143 9.19 18.29 10.05
C GLU A 143 8.45 19.54 10.54
N ALA A 144 7.35 19.34 11.27
CA ALA A 144 6.78 20.39 12.08
C ALA A 144 7.61 20.45 13.38
N THR A 145 8.38 21.53 13.48
CA THR A 145 8.84 22.28 14.65
C THR A 145 8.73 21.64 16.03
#